data_AF-A0AAD4TFG5-F1
#
_entry.id   AF-A0AAD4TFG5-F1
#
_cell.length_a   1.000
_cell.length_b   1.000
_cell.length_c   1.000
_cell.angle_alpha   90.00
_cell.angle_beta   90.00
_cell.angle_gamma   90.00
#
_symmetry.space_group_name_H-M   'P 1'
#
loop_
_entity.id
_entity.type
_entity.pdbx_description
1 polymer ?
#
loop_
_entity_poly.entity_id
_entity_poly.type
_entity_poly.pdbx_seq_one_letter_code
_entity_poly.pdbx_strand_id
1 'polypeptide(L)'
;MAVISNSKSLRSTMRKTEPKEERTCTTKELHDLVRPYAMDAISFYNEITGTKYELVEPGYIAHALLSKCLVRHLDFTAKKTDVDDAPEEIFFAELTTINKVRCVKVCKCMGQKNQFQVYKNNGCRYCMNYNVQHPRDGGFMAGGAGLFRDE
;
A
#
# COMPACT_ATOMS: atom_id res chain seq x y z
N MET A 1 5.70 47.87 43.21
CA MET A 1 5.28 46.46 43.09
C MET A 1 4.06 46.37 42.21
N ALA A 2 3.99 45.30 41.40
CA ALA A 2 2.88 44.80 40.60
C ALA A 2 2.49 45.56 39.30
N VAL A 3 2.99 44.99 38.20
CA VAL A 3 2.46 45.08 36.82
C VAL A 3 1.25 44.15 36.74
N ILE A 4 0.11 44.59 36.19
CA ILE A 4 -0.89 43.63 35.69
C ILE A 4 -1.31 44.06 34.28
N SER A 5 -0.82 43.26 33.36
CA SER A 5 -0.98 43.24 31.92
C SER A 5 -2.40 42.83 31.54
N ASN A 6 -2.91 43.51 30.52
CA ASN A 6 -4.17 43.22 29.85
C ASN A 6 -3.92 42.12 28.80
N SER A 7 -4.58 40.97 28.91
CA SER A 7 -4.59 39.98 27.83
C SER A 7 -5.95 39.30 27.75
N LYS A 8 -6.74 39.73 26.76
CA LYS A 8 -8.00 39.11 26.37
C LYS A 8 -7.72 37.70 25.83
N SER A 9 -8.09 36.68 26.61
CA SER A 9 -8.01 35.28 26.23
C SER A 9 -9.10 34.96 25.20
N LEU A 10 -8.71 34.79 23.94
CA LEU A 10 -9.54 34.18 22.90
C LEU A 10 -9.66 32.69 23.23
N ARG A 11 -10.74 32.30 23.90
CA ARG A 11 -11.14 30.89 24.05
C ARG A 11 -11.52 30.34 22.67
N SER A 12 -10.55 29.72 22.01
CA SER A 12 -10.79 28.82 20.89
C SER A 12 -11.68 27.67 21.38
N THR A 13 -12.97 27.75 21.07
CA THR A 13 -13.93 26.67 21.29
C THR A 13 -13.51 25.53 20.36
N MET A 14 -12.82 24.53 20.91
CA MET A 14 -12.57 23.28 20.19
C MET A 14 -13.93 22.67 19.85
N ARG A 15 -14.32 22.74 18.56
CA ARG A 15 -15.44 21.96 18.04
C ARG A 15 -15.09 20.50 18.31
N LYS A 16 -15.90 19.84 19.12
CA LYS A 16 -15.86 18.39 19.26
C LYS A 16 -16.11 17.81 17.86
N THR A 17 -15.07 17.25 17.27
CA THR A 17 -15.21 16.43 16.06
C THR A 17 -16.05 15.22 16.47
N GLU A 18 -17.25 15.11 15.93
CA GLU A 18 -18.09 13.93 16.09
C GLU A 18 -17.30 12.69 15.64
N PRO A 19 -17.49 11.52 16.28
CA PRO A 19 -16.84 10.29 15.86
C PRO A 19 -17.29 10.01 14.43
N LYS A 20 -16.33 10.11 13.50
CA LYS A 20 -16.54 9.76 12.10
C LYS A 20 -16.92 8.29 12.10
N GLU A 21 -18.17 7.98 11.74
CA GLU A 21 -18.62 6.59 11.56
C GLU A 21 -17.55 5.85 10.76
N GLU A 22 -16.97 4.83 11.38
CA GLU A 22 -16.02 3.94 10.76
C GLU A 22 -16.81 3.13 9.73
N ARG A 23 -16.96 3.69 8.52
CA ARG A 23 -17.56 2.97 7.40
C ARG A 23 -16.74 1.71 7.17
N THR A 24 -17.26 0.58 7.62
CA THR A 24 -16.74 -0.74 7.32
C THR A 24 -16.84 -0.95 5.81
N CYS A 25 -15.73 -0.77 5.12
CA CYS A 25 -15.59 -1.09 3.71
C CYS A 25 -15.85 -2.60 3.54
N THR A 26 -16.76 -2.96 2.64
CA THR A 26 -16.97 -4.38 2.32
C THR A 26 -15.77 -4.91 1.53
N THR A 27 -15.49 -6.22 1.64
CA THR A 27 -14.42 -6.87 0.85
C THR A 27 -14.57 -6.61 -0.65
N LYS A 28 -15.81 -6.54 -1.15
CA LYS A 28 -16.09 -6.25 -2.56
C LYS A 28 -15.67 -4.82 -2.94
N GLU A 29 -16.04 -3.82 -2.14
CA GLU A 29 -15.64 -2.43 -2.38
C GLU A 29 -14.13 -2.25 -2.32
N LEU A 30 -13.45 -2.97 -1.42
CA LEU A 30 -11.99 -3.02 -1.38
C LEU A 30 -11.44 -3.62 -2.67
N HIS A 31 -11.94 -4.78 -3.10
CA HIS A 31 -11.45 -5.42 -4.33
C HIS A 31 -11.67 -4.55 -5.56
N ASP A 32 -12.81 -3.89 -5.67
CA ASP A 32 -13.12 -2.96 -6.77
C ASP A 32 -12.19 -1.74 -6.76
N LEU A 33 -11.81 -1.26 -5.57
CA LEU A 33 -10.81 -0.19 -5.41
C LEU A 33 -9.40 -0.63 -5.82
N VAL A 34 -8.98 -1.84 -5.46
CA VAL A 34 -7.60 -2.33 -5.66
C VAL A 34 -7.36 -2.83 -7.07
N ARG A 35 -8.37 -3.45 -7.70
CA ARG A 35 -8.29 -4.07 -9.03
C ARG A 35 -7.57 -3.23 -10.09
N PRO A 36 -7.89 -1.95 -10.33
CA PRO A 36 -7.21 -1.18 -11.36
C PRO A 36 -5.71 -0.97 -11.08
N TYR A 37 -5.28 -0.98 -9.82
CA TYR A 37 -3.85 -0.86 -9.47
C TYR A 37 -3.12 -2.20 -9.64
N ALA A 38 -3.79 -3.30 -9.28
CA ALA A 38 -3.26 -4.65 -9.48
C ALA A 38 -3.12 -5.00 -10.97
N MET A 39 -4.08 -4.56 -11.81
CA MET A 39 -3.99 -4.72 -13.26
C MET A 39 -2.78 -3.97 -13.85
N ASP A 40 -2.56 -2.70 -13.48
CA ASP A 40 -1.37 -1.97 -13.92
C ASP A 40 -0.08 -2.68 -13.50
N ALA A 41 -0.04 -3.16 -12.26
CA ALA A 41 1.13 -3.83 -11.70
C ALA A 41 1.46 -5.14 -12.40
N ILE A 42 0.46 -6.00 -12.67
CA ILE A 42 0.70 -7.27 -13.33
C ILE A 42 1.03 -7.09 -14.82
N SER A 43 0.43 -6.10 -15.50
CA SER A 43 0.82 -5.73 -16.86
C SER A 43 2.27 -5.28 -16.92
N PHE A 44 2.68 -4.42 -16.00
CA PHE A 44 4.09 -3.98 -15.87
C PHE A 44 5.03 -5.17 -15.62
N TYR A 45 4.67 -6.08 -14.70
CA TYR A 45 5.50 -7.26 -14.40
C TYR A 45 5.68 -8.17 -15.62
N ASN A 46 4.58 -8.46 -16.33
CA ASN A 46 4.60 -9.28 -17.54
C ASN A 46 5.51 -8.66 -18.61
N GLU A 47 5.42 -7.34 -18.81
CA GLU A 47 6.23 -6.61 -19.79
C GLU A 47 7.73 -6.72 -19.47
N ILE A 48 8.14 -6.46 -18.23
CA ILE A 48 9.57 -6.45 -17.87
C ILE A 48 10.20 -7.84 -17.77
N THR A 49 9.40 -8.87 -17.48
CA THR A 49 9.89 -10.26 -17.28
C THR A 49 9.65 -11.18 -18.47
N GLY A 50 8.82 -10.76 -19.45
CA GLY A 50 8.40 -11.61 -20.56
C GLY A 50 7.48 -12.76 -20.13
N THR A 51 6.77 -12.61 -19.01
CA THR A 51 5.85 -13.64 -18.47
C THR A 51 4.39 -13.35 -18.82
N LYS A 52 3.50 -14.31 -18.57
CA LYS A 52 2.06 -14.23 -18.87
C LYS A 52 1.20 -14.55 -17.67
N TYR A 53 1.15 -13.63 -16.71
CA TYR A 53 0.24 -13.72 -15.58
C TYR A 53 -1.10 -13.03 -15.83
N GLU A 54 -2.16 -13.59 -15.26
CA GLU A 54 -3.45 -12.92 -15.10
C GLU A 54 -3.77 -12.68 -13.63
N LEU A 55 -4.44 -11.55 -13.36
CA LEU A 55 -4.93 -11.20 -12.04
C LEU A 55 -6.04 -12.17 -11.63
N VAL A 56 -5.87 -12.84 -10.49
CA VAL A 56 -6.87 -13.73 -9.90
C VAL A 56 -7.72 -12.95 -8.89
N GLU A 57 -7.07 -12.35 -7.90
CA GLU A 57 -7.75 -11.71 -6.77
C GLU A 57 -7.00 -10.44 -6.36
N PRO A 58 -7.64 -9.26 -6.38
CA PRO A 58 -7.08 -8.07 -5.74
C PRO A 58 -6.96 -8.30 -4.23
N GLY A 59 -5.87 -7.85 -3.62
CA GLY A 59 -5.69 -7.94 -2.18
C GLY A 59 -5.90 -6.62 -1.47
N TYR A 60 -5.02 -6.29 -0.53
CA TYR A 60 -5.07 -5.08 0.27
C TYR A 60 -4.34 -3.92 -0.39
N ILE A 61 -4.71 -2.70 -0.01
CA ILE A 61 -4.00 -1.49 -0.41
C ILE A 61 -3.79 -0.57 0.78
N ALA A 62 -2.61 0.02 0.84
CA ALA A 62 -2.27 1.11 1.73
C ALA A 62 -1.80 2.29 0.89
N HIS A 63 -1.96 3.50 1.42
CA HIS A 63 -1.48 4.70 0.77
C HIS A 63 -0.82 5.65 1.75
N ALA A 64 0.20 6.35 1.28
CA ALA A 64 0.90 7.38 2.01
C ALA A 64 1.08 8.61 1.13
N LEU A 65 0.66 9.76 1.64
CA LEU A 65 0.88 11.03 0.97
C LEU A 65 2.27 11.56 1.33
N LEU A 66 3.13 11.70 0.33
CA LEU A 66 4.41 12.39 0.42
C LEU A 66 4.29 13.78 -0.21
N SER A 67 5.27 14.64 0.06
CA SER A 67 5.25 16.06 -0.37
C SER A 67 5.05 16.26 -1.88
N LYS A 68 5.46 15.31 -2.71
CA LYS A 68 5.39 15.40 -4.18
C LYS A 68 4.63 14.25 -4.85
N CYS A 69 4.23 13.22 -4.11
CA CYS A 69 3.61 12.04 -4.69
C CYS A 69 2.69 11.32 -3.69
N LEU A 70 1.68 10.63 -4.23
CA LEU A 70 0.91 9.65 -3.47
C LEU A 70 1.52 8.27 -3.74
N VAL A 71 2.02 7.63 -2.68
CA VAL A 71 2.53 6.27 -2.73
C VAL A 71 1.39 5.31 -2.40
N ARG A 72 1.30 4.22 -3.15
CA ARG A 72 0.38 3.10 -2.87
C ARG A 72 1.17 1.81 -2.83
N HIS A 73 0.98 1.05 -1.76
CA HIS A 73 1.43 -0.33 -1.67
C HIS A 73 0.20 -1.21 -1.77
N LEU A 74 0.27 -2.25 -2.58
CA LEU A 74 -0.76 -3.28 -2.59
C LEU A 74 -0.17 -4.67 -2.72
N ASP A 75 -0.98 -5.64 -2.34
CA ASP A 75 -0.79 -7.02 -2.72
C ASP A 75 -1.95 -7.51 -3.58
N PHE A 76 -1.71 -8.60 -4.30
CA PHE A 76 -2.73 -9.28 -5.09
C PHE A 76 -2.26 -10.69 -5.41
N THR A 77 -3.21 -11.54 -5.83
CA THR A 77 -2.93 -12.89 -6.30
C THR A 77 -3.02 -12.92 -7.82
N ALA A 78 -2.06 -13.56 -8.46
CA ALA A 78 -2.06 -13.80 -9.91
C ALA A 78 -1.62 -15.23 -10.21
N LYS A 79 -1.91 -15.71 -11.42
CA LYS A 79 -1.49 -17.05 -11.88
C LYS A 79 -0.99 -16.97 -13.32
N LYS A 80 -0.08 -17.88 -13.69
CA LYS A 80 0.36 -18.01 -15.08
C LYS A 80 -0.78 -18.55 -15.95
N THR A 81 -0.83 -18.09 -17.19
CA THR A 81 -1.84 -18.50 -18.18
C THR A 81 -1.29 -19.45 -19.24
N ASP A 82 0.03 -19.58 -19.32
CA ASP A 82 0.76 -20.41 -20.27
C ASP A 82 1.26 -21.73 -19.66
N VAL A 83 0.86 -22.03 -18.42
CA VAL A 83 1.21 -23.25 -17.70
C VAL A 83 -0.08 -23.87 -17.17
N ASP A 84 -0.35 -25.10 -17.56
CA ASP A 84 -1.49 -25.87 -17.05
C ASP A 84 -1.34 -26.10 -15.53
N ASP A 85 -2.44 -25.98 -14.80
CA ASP A 85 -2.50 -26.11 -13.34
C ASP A 85 -1.48 -25.22 -12.60
N ALA A 86 -1.17 -24.05 -13.16
CA ALA A 86 -0.26 -23.10 -12.54
C ALA A 86 -0.73 -22.69 -11.13
N PRO A 87 0.17 -22.67 -10.13
CA PRO A 87 -0.17 -22.25 -8.79
C PRO A 87 -0.52 -20.76 -8.76
N GLU A 88 -1.45 -20.39 -7.87
CA GLU A 88 -1.67 -19.00 -7.48
C GLU A 88 -0.46 -18.47 -6.72
N GLU A 89 0.05 -17.32 -7.15
CA GLU A 89 1.20 -16.64 -6.55
C GLU A 89 0.78 -15.26 -6.02
N ILE A 90 1.36 -14.86 -4.90
CA ILE A 90 1.10 -13.55 -4.29
C ILE A 90 2.15 -12.56 -4.80
N PHE A 91 1.69 -11.38 -5.18
CA PHE A 91 2.50 -10.28 -5.65
C PHE A 91 2.42 -9.11 -4.69
N PHE A 92 3.50 -8.35 -4.62
CA PHE A 92 3.53 -7.02 -4.04
C PHE A 92 3.80 -6.00 -5.13
N ALA A 93 3.14 -4.85 -5.05
CA ALA A 93 3.43 -3.72 -5.92
C ALA A 93 3.48 -2.39 -5.18
N GLU A 94 4.39 -1.54 -5.64
CA GLU A 94 4.47 -0.13 -5.29
C GLU A 94 4.13 0.72 -6.52
N LEU A 95 3.18 1.63 -6.34
CA LEU A 95 2.83 2.63 -7.33
C LEU A 95 2.97 4.04 -6.74
N THR A 96 3.30 4.97 -7.61
CA THR A 96 3.28 6.40 -7.31
C THR A 96 2.25 7.11 -8.16
N THR A 97 1.69 8.19 -7.65
CA THR A 97 0.88 9.12 -8.44
C THR A 97 1.41 10.53 -8.28
N ILE A 98 1.73 11.17 -9.41
CA ILE A 98 2.20 12.55 -9.51
C ILE A 98 1.34 13.23 -10.57
N ASN A 99 0.75 14.39 -10.26
CA ASN A 99 -0.10 15.13 -11.20
C ASN A 99 -1.16 14.26 -11.89
N LYS A 100 -1.81 13.37 -11.13
CA LYS A 100 -2.81 12.38 -11.60
C LYS A 100 -2.28 11.29 -12.55
N VAL A 101 -0.98 11.26 -12.84
CA VAL A 101 -0.32 10.19 -13.58
C VAL A 101 0.14 9.12 -12.61
N ARG A 102 -0.29 7.88 -12.83
CA ARG A 102 0.06 6.70 -12.03
C ARG A 102 1.21 5.96 -12.70
N CYS A 103 2.24 5.62 -11.93
CA CYS A 103 3.41 4.86 -12.38
C CYS A 103 3.66 3.69 -11.44
N VAL A 104 3.76 2.48 -11.98
CA VAL A 104 4.29 1.33 -11.24
C VAL A 104 5.79 1.54 -11.04
N LYS A 105 6.27 1.37 -9.81
CA LYS A 105 7.69 1.48 -9.46
C LYS A 105 8.30 0.12 -9.18
N VAL A 106 7.54 -0.75 -8.52
CA VAL A 106 7.95 -2.11 -8.17
C VAL A 106 6.76 -3.02 -8.36
N CYS A 107 6.99 -4.20 -8.93
CA CYS A 107 6.09 -5.34 -8.85
C CYS A 107 6.95 -6.59 -8.68
N LYS A 108 6.70 -7.39 -7.63
CA LYS A 108 7.48 -8.57 -7.30
C LYS A 108 6.55 -9.74 -6.99
N CYS A 109 6.81 -10.89 -7.61
CA CYS A 109 6.24 -12.17 -7.15
C CYS A 109 6.92 -12.55 -5.83
N MET A 110 6.12 -12.90 -4.82
CA MET A 110 6.59 -13.25 -3.48
C MET A 110 6.50 -14.77 -3.22
N GLY A 111 5.93 -15.53 -4.16
CA GLY A 111 5.82 -17.00 -4.10
C GLY A 111 4.38 -17.50 -4.07
N GLN A 112 4.24 -18.82 -3.99
CA GLN A 112 2.94 -19.51 -4.07
C GLN A 112 2.08 -19.23 -2.83
N LYS A 113 0.80 -18.92 -3.04
CA LYS A 113 -0.18 -18.57 -1.99
C LYS A 113 -0.34 -19.67 -0.93
N ASN A 114 -0.28 -20.94 -1.32
CA ASN A 114 -0.41 -22.09 -0.41
C ASN A 114 0.82 -22.31 0.49
N GLN A 115 1.99 -21.83 0.09
CA GLN A 115 3.26 -21.92 0.82
C GLN A 115 3.64 -20.58 1.47
N PHE A 116 2.86 -19.53 1.21
CA PHE A 116 3.15 -18.19 1.68
C PHE A 116 2.89 -18.07 3.17
N GLN A 117 3.98 -17.96 3.93
CA GLN A 117 3.87 -17.50 5.31
C GLN A 117 3.55 -16.00 5.30
N VAL A 118 2.46 -15.62 5.95
CA VAL A 118 2.02 -14.23 6.07
C VAL A 118 3.09 -13.44 6.84
N TYR A 119 3.98 -12.74 6.13
CA TYR A 119 4.91 -11.79 6.75
C TYR A 119 4.20 -10.44 6.88
N LYS A 120 3.75 -10.13 8.09
CA LYS A 120 3.14 -8.83 8.40
C LYS A 120 4.09 -7.71 8.00
N ASN A 121 3.68 -6.94 6.98
CA ASN A 121 4.18 -5.64 6.47
C ASN A 121 5.69 -5.30 6.50
N ASN A 122 6.57 -6.20 6.93
CA ASN A 122 8.01 -6.06 7.14
C ASN A 122 8.43 -4.73 7.79
N GLY A 123 7.64 -4.23 8.74
CA GLY A 123 7.92 -2.95 9.42
C GLY A 123 7.69 -1.72 8.54
N CYS A 124 7.01 -1.86 7.40
CA CYS A 124 6.69 -0.76 6.50
C CYS A 124 5.83 0.28 7.21
N ARG A 125 6.37 1.50 7.33
CA ARG A 125 5.69 2.62 8.00
C ARG A 125 4.33 2.96 7.37
N TYR A 126 4.19 2.76 6.06
CA TYR A 126 2.93 3.07 5.36
C TYR A 126 1.85 2.01 5.58
N CYS A 127 2.25 0.80 5.95
CA CYS A 127 1.37 -0.36 6.04
C CYS A 127 1.21 -0.86 7.48
N MET A 128 1.63 -0.10 8.49
CA MET A 128 1.54 -0.51 9.91
C MET A 128 0.12 -0.91 10.33
N ASN A 129 -0.90 -0.26 9.76
CA ASN A 129 -2.31 -0.50 10.06
C ASN A 129 -3.05 -1.25 8.93
N TYR A 130 -2.33 -1.78 7.94
CA TYR A 130 -2.92 -2.44 6.77
C TYR A 130 -2.33 -3.83 6.60
N ASN A 131 -3.12 -4.76 6.07
CA ASN A 131 -2.72 -6.17 5.90
C ASN A 131 -1.94 -6.44 4.60
N VAL A 132 -1.30 -5.42 4.04
CA VAL A 132 -0.52 -5.55 2.81
C VAL A 132 0.71 -6.42 3.07
N GLN A 133 0.82 -7.52 2.34
CA GLN A 133 1.95 -8.43 2.31
C GLN A 133 3.13 -7.75 1.61
N HIS A 134 4.33 -7.87 2.19
CA HIS A 134 5.54 -7.24 1.65
C HIS A 134 6.64 -8.27 1.37
N PRO A 135 7.49 -8.02 0.37
CA PRO A 135 8.62 -8.87 0.09
C PRO A 135 9.70 -8.68 1.17
N ARG A 136 10.36 -9.79 1.53
CA ARG A 136 11.35 -9.84 2.64
C ARG A 136 12.64 -9.09 2.36
N ASP A 137 13.02 -9.01 1.10
CA ASP A 137 14.25 -8.40 0.62
C ASP A 137 14.16 -6.85 0.53
N GLY A 138 13.00 -6.27 0.81
CA GLY A 138 12.78 -4.83 0.69
C GLY A 138 12.78 -4.36 -0.77
N GLY A 139 13.39 -3.20 -1.02
CA GLY A 139 13.49 -2.61 -2.36
C GLY A 139 12.24 -1.82 -2.79
N PHE A 140 11.53 -1.27 -1.81
CA PHE A 140 10.37 -0.39 -1.98
C PHE A 140 10.45 0.75 -0.93
N MET A 141 9.75 1.86 -1.14
CA MET A 141 9.71 2.99 -0.23
C MET A 141 9.18 2.58 1.15
N ALA A 142 9.88 2.98 2.21
CA ALA A 142 9.64 2.52 3.58
C ALA A 142 9.79 1.00 3.81
N GLY A 143 10.33 0.25 2.84
CA GLY A 143 10.82 -1.12 2.97
C GLY A 143 12.33 -1.14 3.09
N GLY A 144 12.82 -1.01 4.33
CA GLY A 144 14.25 -1.02 4.59
C GLY A 144 14.84 -2.41 4.37
N ALA A 145 15.95 -2.49 3.65
CA ALA A 145 17.06 -3.29 4.18
C ALA A 145 17.32 -2.73 5.59
N GLY A 146 17.33 -3.59 6.60
CA GLY A 146 17.19 -3.17 8.00
C GLY A 146 18.12 -2.04 8.46
N LEU A 147 17.69 -1.41 9.56
CA LEU A 147 18.37 -0.41 10.39
C LEU A 147 18.20 1.05 9.93
N PHE A 148 17.78 1.85 10.91
CA PHE A 148 17.99 3.29 11.01
C PHE A 148 19.15 3.79 10.14
N ARG A 149 18.87 4.78 9.31
CA ARG A 149 19.80 5.89 9.13
C ARG A 149 19.00 7.16 9.37
N ASP A 150 19.16 7.68 10.57
CA ASP A 150 18.96 9.08 10.85
C ASP A 150 19.99 9.84 10.01
N GLU A 151 19.52 10.71 9.11
CA GLU A 151 20.17 11.97 8.79
C GLU A 151 19.10 13.07 8.73
#